data_AF-A0A1U8JPK5-F1
#
_entry.id   AF-A0A1U8JPK5-F1
#
_cell.length_a   1.000
_cell.length_b   1.000
_cell.length_c   1.000
_cell.angle_alpha   90.00
_cell.angle_beta   90.00
_cell.angle_gamma   90.00
#
_symmetry.space_group_name_H-M   'P 1'
#
loop_
_entity.id
_entity.type
_entity.pdbx_description
1 polymer ?
#
loop_
_entity_poly.entity_id
_entity_poly.type
_entity_poly.pdbx_seq_one_letter_code
_entity_poly.pdbx_strand_id
1 'polypeptide(L)'
;MASRSCANFLHLASGNLLDIPQTPRGLPRVMTVPGIISDMDSCSSNDGDSDVASSGCRERKIIVANMLPLHAKRDGETSKWHFSWDEDSLLLHLKDGFSPETEVVFVGSLKVDIDVNEQEEVAQKLLEDFNCVPTFLPHDLQKKFYLGFCKQHLWPLFHYMLPMCPDHGDRFDRILWQAYVSANKIFADKVMEVINPDDDYVWIHDYHLMVLPTFLRKHLNRIKLGFFLHSPFPSSEIYRTLPVRDEILRGLLNCDLIGFHTFDYARHFLSCCSRMLGLDYESKRGHIGLDYFGRTVFIKILPVGVHMGRLESVLNLSSTAARVKEIQKQFEGKKLILGIDDMDIFKGISLKLLAVEQLLQQHPDLQGKIVLVQIVNPARGFGKDVQEAKKETYMTAKKINEVYGSPNYQPVILIDRPVPCYEKSAYYALAECCIVNAVRDGMNLVPYKYIVCRQGTPGMDEALGVKPEYPRTSMLVVSEFIGCSPSLSGRIVGTNPALTNRGLPLERLRVLGGKEFTRVKGVDSTVAEYLLESVESILDQISCIDEEKLGCTRSLLNREAHRWWNTVKRGAIVDRLTWEYFLEVFKRKFMGEQYIEACKREFLDLVQGSLSVADYESKFVQLS
;
A
#
# COMPACT_ATOMS: atom_id res chain seq x y z
N MET A 1 31.71 17.04 -4.03
CA MET A 1 31.41 17.94 -5.17
C MET A 1 29.91 18.09 -5.27
N ALA A 2 29.35 19.29 -5.13
CA ALA A 2 27.92 19.49 -5.23
C ALA A 2 27.45 19.27 -6.69
N SER A 3 26.51 18.36 -6.90
CA SER A 3 25.91 18.11 -8.23
C SER A 3 25.28 19.39 -8.79
N ARG A 4 25.43 19.64 -10.11
CA ARG A 4 24.78 20.74 -10.84
C ARG A 4 23.26 20.79 -10.63
N SER A 5 22.62 19.65 -10.32
CA SER A 5 21.18 19.59 -9.98
C SER A 5 20.82 20.35 -8.70
N CYS A 6 21.69 20.35 -7.68
CA CYS A 6 21.44 21.04 -6.40
C CYS A 6 21.56 22.56 -6.52
N ALA A 7 22.29 23.06 -7.52
CA ALA A 7 22.34 24.49 -7.82
C ALA A 7 21.02 24.99 -8.43
N ASN A 8 20.39 24.18 -9.30
CA ASN A 8 19.11 24.52 -9.94
C ASN A 8 17.96 24.62 -8.92
N PHE A 9 17.88 23.71 -7.94
CA PHE A 9 16.85 23.78 -6.90
C PHE A 9 16.95 25.03 -6.03
N LEU A 10 18.15 25.44 -5.66
CA LEU A 10 18.34 26.66 -4.87
C LEU A 10 18.06 27.91 -5.69
N HIS A 11 18.48 27.96 -6.96
CA HIS A 11 18.15 29.07 -7.86
C HIS A 11 16.63 29.21 -8.07
N LEU A 12 15.91 28.09 -8.10
CA LEU A 12 14.44 28.07 -8.16
C LEU A 12 13.80 28.50 -6.84
N ALA A 13 14.37 28.12 -5.70
CA ALA A 13 13.90 28.54 -4.38
C ALA A 13 14.27 29.99 -4.02
N SER A 14 15.28 30.56 -4.70
CA SER A 14 15.74 31.95 -4.51
C SER A 14 15.19 32.92 -5.56
N GLY A 15 14.33 32.47 -6.47
CA GLY A 15 13.70 33.32 -7.48
C GLY A 15 12.74 34.31 -6.80
N ASN A 16 13.18 35.55 -6.62
CA ASN A 16 12.42 36.67 -6.07
C ASN A 16 11.11 36.89 -6.85
N LEU A 17 10.00 36.36 -6.33
CA LEU A 17 8.64 36.74 -6.72
C LEU A 17 7.67 36.81 -5.54
N LEU A 18 8.16 36.52 -4.33
CA LEU A 18 7.50 36.79 -3.07
C LEU A 18 8.59 37.35 -2.14
N ASP A 19 8.48 38.60 -1.72
CA ASP A 19 9.18 39.10 -0.54
C ASP A 19 8.70 38.26 0.65
N ILE A 20 9.34 37.12 0.87
CA ILE A 20 9.13 36.29 2.04
C ILE A 20 9.82 37.03 3.18
N PRO A 21 9.10 37.52 4.20
CA PRO A 21 9.76 38.05 5.38
C PRO A 21 10.62 36.94 5.96
N GLN A 22 11.88 37.27 6.30
CA GLN A 22 12.70 36.38 7.10
C GLN A 22 11.87 35.90 8.29
N THR A 23 11.82 34.59 8.50
CA THR A 23 11.18 33.97 9.67
C THR A 23 11.59 34.75 10.92
N PRO A 24 10.65 35.17 11.80
CA PRO A 24 11.02 35.74 13.08
C PRO A 24 11.90 34.75 13.83
N ARG A 25 12.85 35.29 14.61
CA ARG A 25 13.88 34.60 15.41
C ARG A 25 13.52 33.14 15.73
N GLY A 26 14.37 32.21 15.26
CA GLY A 26 14.28 30.81 15.63
C GLY A 26 14.31 30.62 17.14
N LEU A 27 13.62 29.59 17.62
CA LEU A 27 13.66 29.13 19.01
C LEU A 27 15.13 29.05 19.46
N PRO A 28 15.49 29.58 20.65
CA PRO A 28 16.85 29.46 21.15
C PRO A 28 17.19 27.97 21.24
N ARG A 29 18.38 27.59 20.74
CA ARG A 29 18.93 26.24 20.92
C ARG A 29 18.89 25.89 22.41
N VAL A 30 17.88 25.13 22.83
CA VAL A 30 17.91 24.48 24.14
C VAL A 30 18.94 23.37 24.02
N MET A 31 20.14 23.63 24.51
CA MET A 31 21.13 22.60 24.74
C MET A 31 20.56 21.64 25.78
N THR A 32 20.01 20.51 25.34
CA THR A 32 19.80 19.34 26.20
C THR A 32 21.14 18.60 26.35
N VAL A 33 22.09 19.24 27.02
CA VAL A 33 23.29 18.56 27.55
C VAL A 33 23.02 18.30 29.03
N PRO A 34 23.04 17.04 29.50
CA PRO A 34 22.95 16.75 30.93
C PRO A 34 24.21 17.23 31.66
N GLY A 35 24.04 18.23 32.51
CA GLY A 35 24.77 18.43 33.78
C GLY A 35 26.29 18.63 33.73
N ILE A 36 26.73 19.90 33.68
CA ILE A 36 27.95 20.31 34.39
C ILE A 36 27.60 21.59 35.15
N ILE A 37 27.38 21.46 36.46
CA ILE A 37 27.57 22.56 37.40
C ILE A 37 28.79 22.19 38.25
N SER A 38 29.68 23.17 38.33
CA SER A 38 30.89 23.25 39.12
C SER A 38 30.69 22.91 40.60
N ASP A 39 31.68 22.26 41.19
CA ASP A 39 32.19 22.65 42.52
C ASP A 39 33.71 22.42 42.57
N MET A 40 34.43 23.44 43.06
CA MET A 40 35.85 23.39 43.38
C MET A 40 36.08 22.72 44.75
N ASP A 41 37.26 22.12 44.85
CA ASP A 41 38.02 21.76 46.05
C ASP A 41 37.61 20.53 46.87
N SER A 42 38.33 19.41 46.67
CA SER A 42 39.37 18.97 47.61
C SER A 42 40.02 17.65 47.17
N CYS A 43 41.36 17.62 47.23
CA CYS A 43 42.17 16.42 47.02
C CYS A 43 41.84 15.33 48.04
N SER A 44 41.55 14.11 47.57
CA SER A 44 42.09 12.87 48.17
C SER A 44 41.93 11.69 47.22
N SER A 45 43.03 10.96 47.09
CA SER A 45 43.21 9.70 46.38
C SER A 45 42.32 8.57 46.89
N ASN A 46 41.70 7.81 45.99
CA ASN A 46 41.63 6.35 46.11
C ASN A 46 41.16 5.70 44.79
N ASP A 47 41.94 4.70 44.36
CA ASP A 47 41.64 3.77 43.29
C ASP A 47 40.34 3.02 43.56
N GLY A 48 39.49 2.91 42.55
CA GLY A 48 38.21 2.20 42.62
C GLY A 48 37.58 2.10 41.25
N ASP A 49 37.86 0.97 40.60
CA ASP A 49 37.23 0.47 39.38
C ASP A 49 35.73 0.77 39.38
N SER A 50 35.28 1.62 38.46
CA SER A 50 33.85 1.89 38.27
C SER A 50 33.55 1.99 36.79
N ASP A 51 32.87 0.95 36.30
CA ASP A 51 32.17 0.90 35.05
C ASP A 51 31.38 2.20 34.84
N VAL A 52 31.90 3.08 33.98
CA VAL A 52 31.14 4.20 33.44
C VAL A 52 30.07 3.60 32.55
N ALA A 53 28.91 3.31 33.14
CA ALA A 53 27.69 3.05 32.41
C ALA A 53 27.49 4.23 31.45
N SER A 54 27.64 3.96 30.14
CA SER A 54 27.30 4.91 29.09
C SER A 54 25.90 5.44 29.38
N SER A 55 25.77 6.74 29.63
CA SER A 55 24.47 7.41 29.66
C SER A 55 23.73 7.02 28.37
N GLY A 56 22.69 6.19 28.49
CA GLY A 56 22.04 5.55 27.35
C GLY A 56 21.56 6.61 26.35
N CYS A 57 22.23 6.69 25.20
CA CYS A 57 21.76 7.51 24.09
C CYS A 57 20.47 6.87 23.58
N ARG A 58 19.32 7.44 23.95
CA ARG A 58 18.02 6.98 23.47
C ARG A 58 17.98 7.19 21.97
N GLU A 59 17.69 6.12 21.22
CA GLU A 59 17.59 6.20 19.77
C GLU A 59 16.41 7.13 19.41
N ARG A 60 16.69 8.18 18.64
CA ARG A 60 15.67 9.16 18.23
C ARG A 60 15.35 9.05 16.74
N LYS A 61 14.04 9.06 16.44
CA LYS A 61 13.50 8.94 15.09
C LYS A 61 12.66 10.17 14.77
N ILE A 62 12.98 10.84 13.66
CA ILE A 62 12.26 12.01 13.17
C ILE A 62 11.39 11.58 11.99
N ILE A 63 10.08 11.57 12.17
CA ILE A 63 9.10 11.25 11.12
C ILE A 63 8.64 12.55 10.47
N VAL A 64 8.88 12.68 9.17
CA VAL A 64 8.54 13.90 8.41
C VAL A 64 7.44 13.57 7.40
N ALA A 65 6.32 14.26 7.51
CA ALA A 65 5.19 14.09 6.60
C ALA A 65 4.50 15.41 6.31
N ASN A 66 3.68 15.46 5.26
CA ASN A 66 2.94 16.68 4.91
C ASN A 66 2.03 17.17 6.06
N MET A 67 1.40 16.26 6.78
CA MET A 67 0.46 16.58 7.87
C MET A 67 0.86 15.87 9.16
N LEU A 68 0.80 16.60 10.27
CA LEU A 68 0.95 16.01 11.61
C LEU A 68 -0.23 15.06 11.91
N PRO A 69 0.00 14.00 12.70
CA PRO A 69 -1.03 13.09 13.17
C PRO A 69 -1.87 13.69 14.31
N LEU A 70 -2.34 14.93 14.14
CA LEU A 70 -3.09 15.69 15.13
C LEU A 70 -4.40 16.24 14.56
N HIS A 71 -5.40 16.32 15.43
CA HIS A 71 -6.55 17.19 15.25
C HIS A 71 -6.32 18.49 15.99
N ALA A 72 -6.57 19.61 15.32
CA ALA A 72 -6.55 20.94 15.90
C ALA A 72 -7.96 21.53 15.84
N LYS A 73 -8.45 22.04 16.95
CA LYS A 73 -9.74 22.73 17.05
C LYS A 73 -9.54 24.02 17.83
N ARG A 74 -10.13 25.10 17.32
CA ARG A 74 -10.21 26.35 18.06
C ARG A 74 -11.47 26.33 18.92
N ASP A 75 -11.30 26.57 20.21
CA ASP A 75 -12.43 26.71 21.13
C ASP A 75 -13.13 28.05 20.87
N GLY A 76 -14.45 28.02 20.70
CA GLY A 76 -15.26 29.20 20.41
C GLY A 76 -15.42 30.13 21.61
N GLU A 77 -15.28 29.61 22.84
CA GLU A 77 -15.46 30.41 24.06
C GLU A 77 -14.15 31.04 24.54
N THR A 78 -13.07 30.27 24.55
CA THR A 78 -11.75 30.74 25.04
C THR A 78 -10.84 31.28 23.94
N SER A 79 -11.21 31.11 22.65
CA SER A 79 -10.38 31.40 21.48
C SER A 79 -9.03 30.66 21.43
N LYS A 80 -8.78 29.71 22.34
CA LYS A 80 -7.55 28.93 22.43
C LYS A 80 -7.58 27.68 21.56
N TRP A 81 -6.40 27.20 21.20
CA TRP A 81 -6.23 25.97 20.44
C TRP A 81 -6.18 24.73 21.34
N HIS A 82 -7.04 23.75 21.00
CA HIS A 82 -7.05 22.42 21.57
C HIS A 82 -6.54 21.40 20.55
N PHE A 83 -5.64 20.52 21.00
CA PHE A 83 -5.00 19.51 20.16
C PHE A 83 -5.26 18.11 20.73
N SER A 84 -5.47 17.15 19.84
CA SER A 84 -5.60 15.74 20.19
C SER A 84 -4.95 14.87 19.13
N TRP A 85 -4.50 13.67 19.49
CA TRP A 85 -4.00 12.70 18.53
C TRP A 85 -5.07 12.30 17.50
N ASP A 86 -4.64 12.16 16.24
CA ASP A 86 -5.44 11.51 15.19
C ASP A 86 -5.18 10.00 15.27
N GLU A 87 -6.02 9.31 16.05
CA GLU A 87 -5.92 7.87 16.29
C GLU A 87 -6.10 7.01 15.04
N ASP A 88 -6.53 7.60 13.92
CA ASP A 88 -6.65 6.94 12.62
C ASP A 88 -5.41 7.13 11.73
N SER A 89 -4.48 7.98 12.16
CA SER A 89 -3.28 8.30 11.40
C SER A 89 -2.31 7.12 11.39
N LEU A 90 -1.99 6.68 10.18
CA LEU A 90 -0.98 5.64 9.95
C LEU A 90 0.38 6.04 10.55
N LEU A 91 0.74 7.32 10.44
CA LEU A 91 2.01 7.83 10.98
C LEU A 91 2.09 7.70 12.50
N LEU A 92 0.97 7.85 13.20
CA LEU A 92 0.92 7.62 14.64
C LEU A 92 1.12 6.15 14.96
N HIS A 93 0.49 5.25 14.20
CA HIS A 93 0.62 3.80 14.41
C HIS A 93 2.04 3.29 14.13
N LEU A 94 2.82 3.97 13.29
CA LEU A 94 4.23 3.62 13.07
C LEU A 94 5.05 3.73 14.36
N LYS A 95 4.66 4.63 15.28
CA LYS A 95 5.33 4.78 16.59
C LYS A 95 5.30 3.47 17.38
N ASP A 96 4.19 2.75 17.32
CA ASP A 96 3.97 1.49 18.06
C ASP A 96 4.86 0.35 17.53
N GLY A 97 5.50 0.51 16.37
CA GLY A 97 6.47 -0.43 15.81
C GLY A 97 7.90 -0.26 16.32
N PHE A 98 8.20 0.80 17.06
CA PHE A 98 9.52 1.03 17.64
C PHE A 98 9.62 0.50 19.07
N SER A 99 10.85 0.44 19.60
CA SER A 99 11.04 0.10 21.00
C SER A 99 10.43 1.18 21.90
N PRO A 100 9.90 0.84 23.09
CA PRO A 100 9.32 1.81 24.01
C PRO A 100 10.28 2.92 24.45
N GLU A 101 11.59 2.68 24.34
CA GLU A 101 12.66 3.62 24.70
C GLU A 101 13.01 4.59 23.57
N THR A 102 12.55 4.32 22.35
CA THR A 102 12.80 5.14 21.16
C THR A 102 11.98 6.43 21.24
N GLU A 103 12.67 7.56 21.18
CA GLU A 103 12.01 8.87 21.11
C GLU A 103 11.57 9.14 19.66
N VAL A 104 10.29 9.44 19.46
CA VAL A 104 9.74 9.76 18.13
C VAL A 104 9.28 11.21 18.10
N VAL A 105 9.78 11.95 17.12
CA VAL A 105 9.45 13.35 16.87
C VAL A 105 8.79 13.46 15.49
N PHE A 106 7.65 14.15 15.43
CA PHE A 106 6.91 14.33 14.18
C PHE A 106 7.13 15.74 13.63
N VAL A 107 7.43 15.87 12.35
CA VAL A 107 7.53 17.15 11.64
C VAL A 107 6.48 17.18 10.54
N GLY A 108 5.61 18.19 10.55
CA GLY A 108 4.46 18.25 9.64
C GLY A 108 3.67 19.55 9.71
N SER A 109 2.80 19.82 8.73
CA SER A 109 1.84 20.93 8.83
C SER A 109 0.58 20.51 9.62
N LEU A 110 -0.14 21.48 10.16
CA LEU A 110 -1.47 21.26 10.73
C LEU A 110 -2.54 21.30 9.62
N LYS A 111 -3.68 20.63 9.88
CA LYS A 111 -4.85 20.62 8.97
C LYS A 111 -5.68 21.91 9.05
N VAL A 112 -5.20 22.91 9.79
CA VAL A 112 -5.84 24.21 10.05
C VAL A 112 -4.82 25.32 9.81
N ASP A 113 -5.31 26.51 9.49
CA ASP A 113 -4.48 27.71 9.39
C ASP A 113 -4.33 28.34 10.77
N ILE A 114 -3.10 28.74 11.11
CA ILE A 114 -2.74 29.35 12.40
C ILE A 114 -2.17 30.74 12.13
N ASP A 115 -2.78 31.75 12.75
CA ASP A 115 -2.35 33.14 12.63
C ASP A 115 -0.89 33.30 13.07
N VAL A 116 -0.13 34.11 12.34
CA VAL A 116 1.33 34.29 12.54
C VAL A 116 1.69 34.66 13.99
N ASN A 117 0.83 35.42 14.67
CA ASN A 117 1.04 35.84 16.06
C ASN A 117 0.88 34.70 17.08
N GLU A 118 0.16 33.63 16.72
CA GLU A 118 -0.09 32.46 17.59
C GLU A 118 0.88 31.30 17.29
N GLN A 119 1.66 31.37 16.20
CA GLN A 119 2.47 30.25 15.71
C GLN A 119 3.56 29.80 16.70
N GLU A 120 4.19 30.74 17.42
CA GLU A 120 5.25 30.42 18.39
C GLU A 120 4.68 29.70 19.62
N GLU A 121 3.57 30.19 20.18
CA GLU A 121 2.87 29.55 21.30
C GLU A 121 2.39 28.14 20.92
N VAL A 122 1.80 28.00 19.73
CA VAL A 122 1.34 26.70 19.21
C VAL A 122 2.52 25.75 19.00
N ALA A 123 3.63 26.21 18.43
CA ALA A 123 4.81 25.39 18.22
C ALA A 123 5.40 24.87 19.54
N GLN A 124 5.52 25.73 20.55
CA GLN A 124 6.03 25.33 21.86
C GLN A 124 5.11 24.27 22.50
N LYS A 125 3.80 24.52 22.50
CA LYS A 125 2.81 23.58 23.05
C LYS A 125 2.84 22.22 22.35
N LEU A 126 2.93 22.21 21.02
CA LEU A 126 2.98 20.96 20.25
C LEU A 126 4.28 20.17 20.48
N LEU A 127 5.39 20.87 20.71
CA LEU A 127 6.65 20.22 21.02
C LEU A 127 6.60 19.60 22.43
N GLU A 128 6.14 20.33 23.44
CA GLU A 128 6.08 19.89 24.83
C GLU A 128 5.08 18.75 25.06
N ASP A 129 3.85 18.90 24.56
CA ASP A 129 2.76 17.97 24.85
C ASP A 129 2.75 16.75 23.89
N PHE A 130 3.25 16.91 22.66
CA PHE A 130 3.08 15.94 21.58
C PHE A 130 4.39 15.55 20.86
N ASN A 131 5.55 16.11 21.21
CA ASN A 131 6.80 15.92 20.44
C ASN A 131 6.61 16.21 18.93
N CYS A 132 5.80 17.22 18.61
CA CYS A 132 5.45 17.59 17.25
C CYS A 132 6.01 18.97 16.91
N VAL A 133 6.68 19.07 15.76
CA VAL A 133 7.25 20.30 15.22
C VAL A 133 6.38 20.77 14.05
N PRO A 134 5.53 21.79 14.24
CA PRO A 134 4.67 22.26 13.18
C PRO A 134 5.47 23.01 12.10
N THR A 135 5.13 22.73 10.84
CA THR A 135 5.61 23.44 9.66
C THR A 135 4.50 24.36 9.17
N PHE A 136 4.60 25.65 9.48
CA PHE A 136 3.67 26.66 8.99
C PHE A 136 4.08 27.08 7.58
N LEU A 137 3.16 26.92 6.62
CA LEU A 137 3.35 27.37 5.25
C LEU A 137 2.41 28.56 5.01
N PRO A 138 2.87 29.65 4.35
CA PRO A 138 1.96 30.71 3.92
C PRO A 138 0.80 30.14 3.09
N HIS A 139 -0.42 30.61 3.32
CA HIS A 139 -1.64 30.08 2.70
C HIS A 139 -1.53 29.92 1.18
N ASP A 140 -1.02 30.94 0.48
CA ASP A 140 -0.83 30.89 -0.98
C ASP A 140 0.20 29.85 -1.42
N LEU A 141 1.27 29.68 -0.65
CA LEU A 141 2.29 28.66 -0.90
C LEU A 141 1.69 27.27 -0.68
N GLN A 142 0.98 27.06 0.44
CA GLN A 142 0.32 25.79 0.76
C GLN A 142 -0.68 25.40 -0.32
N LYS A 143 -1.49 26.34 -0.80
CA LYS A 143 -2.45 26.11 -1.89
C LYS A 143 -1.75 25.66 -3.18
N LYS A 144 -0.71 26.39 -3.63
CA LYS A 144 0.04 26.05 -4.85
C LYS A 144 0.82 24.75 -4.73
N PHE A 145 1.41 24.48 -3.56
CA PHE A 145 2.15 23.26 -3.25
C PHE A 145 1.22 22.04 -3.21
N TYR A 146 0.20 22.08 -2.36
CA TYR A 146 -0.62 20.92 -2.04
C TYR A 146 -1.76 20.73 -3.05
N LEU A 147 -2.63 21.74 -3.22
CA LEU A 147 -3.74 21.62 -4.17
C LEU A 147 -3.25 21.69 -5.61
N GLY A 148 -2.27 22.55 -5.89
CA GLY A 148 -1.65 22.67 -7.22
C GLY A 148 -0.77 21.47 -7.55
N PHE A 149 0.53 21.54 -7.20
CA PHE A 149 1.50 20.55 -7.68
C PHE A 149 1.21 19.12 -7.21
N CYS A 150 0.89 18.92 -5.93
CA CYS A 150 0.68 17.59 -5.37
C CYS A 150 -0.62 16.94 -5.89
N LYS A 151 -1.76 17.64 -5.83
CA LYS A 151 -3.06 17.06 -6.19
C LYS A 151 -3.47 17.22 -7.65
N GLN A 152 -3.04 18.26 -8.37
CA GLN A 152 -3.36 18.42 -9.80
C GLN A 152 -2.34 17.76 -10.73
N HIS A 153 -1.06 17.64 -10.33
CA HIS A 153 -0.02 17.05 -11.19
C HIS A 153 0.48 15.68 -10.72
N LEU A 154 1.03 15.58 -9.50
CA LEU A 154 1.64 14.32 -9.04
C LEU A 154 0.62 13.21 -8.83
N TRP A 155 -0.50 13.52 -8.17
CA TRP A 155 -1.52 12.53 -7.83
C TRP A 155 -2.13 11.86 -9.09
N PRO A 156 -2.63 12.61 -10.10
CA PRO A 156 -3.14 12.00 -11.33
C PRO A 156 -2.07 11.21 -12.08
N LEU A 157 -0.85 11.75 -12.20
CA LEU A 157 0.26 11.09 -12.88
C LEU A 157 0.62 9.74 -12.25
N PHE A 158 0.72 9.70 -10.91
CA PHE A 158 1.07 8.47 -10.18
C PHE A 158 -0.05 7.42 -10.27
N HIS A 159 -1.28 7.85 -10.55
CA HIS A 159 -2.44 7.00 -10.79
C HIS A 159 -2.75 6.79 -12.29
N TYR A 160 -1.80 7.10 -13.18
CA TYR A 160 -1.84 6.83 -14.63
C TYR A 160 -2.89 7.63 -15.40
N MET A 161 -3.33 8.75 -14.82
CA MET A 161 -4.09 9.75 -15.54
C MET A 161 -3.12 10.73 -16.18
N LEU A 162 -2.94 10.58 -17.50
CA LEU A 162 -2.15 11.50 -18.29
C LEU A 162 -2.97 12.75 -18.63
N PRO A 163 -2.34 13.94 -18.67
CA PRO A 163 -2.98 15.19 -19.10
C PRO A 163 -3.14 15.20 -20.64
N MET A 164 -3.97 14.30 -21.17
CA MET A 164 -4.19 14.13 -22.62
C MET A 164 -5.34 15.01 -23.14
N CYS A 165 -6.22 15.50 -22.26
CA CYS A 165 -7.35 16.35 -22.61
C CYS A 165 -7.25 17.69 -21.87
N PRO A 166 -7.60 18.83 -22.49
CA PRO A 166 -7.73 20.12 -21.79
C PRO A 166 -8.68 20.08 -20.60
N ASP A 167 -9.62 19.13 -20.60
CA ASP A 167 -10.60 18.90 -19.54
C ASP A 167 -10.07 18.04 -18.38
N HIS A 168 -9.01 17.25 -18.59
CA HIS A 168 -8.42 16.36 -17.59
C HIS A 168 -6.91 16.52 -17.53
N GLY A 169 -6.43 17.18 -16.47
CA GLY A 169 -5.01 17.42 -16.20
C GLY A 169 -4.51 18.76 -16.72
N ASP A 170 -4.18 19.66 -15.81
CA ASP A 170 -3.62 20.97 -16.15
C ASP A 170 -2.23 20.84 -16.79
N ARG A 171 -1.92 21.73 -17.74
CA ARG A 171 -0.57 21.83 -18.31
C ARG A 171 0.44 22.10 -17.19
N PHE A 172 1.66 21.57 -17.34
CA PHE A 172 2.71 21.77 -16.36
C PHE A 172 2.97 23.27 -16.08
N ASP A 173 2.78 23.66 -14.82
CA ASP A 173 3.04 25.03 -14.36
C ASP A 173 4.34 25.09 -13.54
N ARG A 174 5.30 25.89 -14.03
CA ARG A 174 6.59 26.13 -13.34
C ARG A 174 6.41 26.81 -11.98
N ILE A 175 5.38 27.64 -11.81
CA ILE A 175 5.10 28.33 -10.54
C ILE A 175 4.68 27.31 -9.48
N LEU A 176 3.88 26.30 -9.85
CA LEU A 176 3.50 25.21 -8.95
C LEU A 176 4.71 24.36 -8.56
N TRP A 177 5.61 24.09 -9.51
CA TRP A 177 6.88 23.42 -9.20
C TRP A 177 7.75 24.23 -8.23
N GLN A 178 7.91 25.54 -8.45
CA GLN A 178 8.64 26.41 -7.54
C GLN A 178 8.02 26.40 -6.14
N ALA A 179 6.69 26.49 -6.04
CA ALA A 179 5.99 26.38 -4.77
C ALA A 179 6.27 25.03 -4.07
N TYR A 180 6.32 23.93 -4.82
CA TYR A 180 6.67 22.61 -4.28
C TYR A 180 8.09 22.55 -3.72
N VAL A 181 9.07 23.09 -4.46
CA VAL A 181 10.46 23.18 -4.02
C VAL A 181 10.59 24.07 -2.78
N SER A 182 9.94 25.23 -2.76
CA SER A 182 9.95 26.16 -1.62
C SER A 182 9.32 25.55 -0.37
N ALA A 183 8.19 24.86 -0.49
CA ALA A 183 7.57 24.16 0.64
C ALA A 183 8.50 23.07 1.20
N ASN A 184 9.09 22.24 0.32
CA ASN A 184 10.05 21.20 0.72
C ASN A 184 11.29 21.78 1.43
N LYS A 185 11.73 22.97 1.02
CA LYS A 185 12.82 23.69 1.69
C LYS A 185 12.42 24.10 3.11
N ILE A 186 11.23 24.67 3.31
CA ILE A 186 10.72 25.05 4.64
C ILE A 186 10.61 23.82 5.56
N PHE A 187 10.12 22.69 5.03
CA PHE A 187 10.12 21.43 5.79
C PHE A 187 11.53 20.96 6.16
N ALA A 188 12.50 21.07 5.24
CA ALA A 188 13.89 20.74 5.53
C ALA A 188 14.47 21.65 6.62
N ASP A 189 14.19 22.96 6.57
CA ASP A 189 14.61 23.91 7.60
C ASP A 189 14.04 23.53 8.98
N LYS A 190 12.77 23.08 9.05
CA LYS A 190 12.18 22.58 10.30
C LYS A 190 12.80 21.30 10.84
N VAL A 191 13.21 20.37 9.97
CA VAL A 191 13.97 19.19 10.39
C VAL A 191 15.34 19.60 10.95
N MET A 192 16.00 20.57 10.30
CA MET A 192 17.31 21.08 10.72
C MET A 192 17.28 21.78 12.08
N GLU A 193 16.13 22.31 12.52
CA GLU A 193 15.97 22.92 13.85
C GLU A 193 16.08 21.89 14.99
N VAL A 194 15.72 20.63 14.75
CA VAL A 194 15.57 19.62 15.82
C VAL A 194 16.51 18.43 15.72
N ILE A 195 17.18 18.23 14.59
CA ILE A 195 18.00 17.05 14.33
C ILE A 195 19.38 17.11 15.02
N ASN A 196 19.78 15.99 15.62
CA ASN A 196 21.18 15.67 15.92
C ASN A 196 21.75 14.78 14.80
N PRO A 197 22.67 15.28 13.96
CA PRO A 197 23.06 14.60 12.72
C PRO A 197 23.83 13.28 12.89
N ASP A 198 24.45 13.05 14.04
CA ASP A 198 25.28 11.85 14.26
C ASP A 198 24.44 10.64 14.73
N ASP A 199 23.38 10.91 15.50
CA ASP A 199 22.59 9.88 16.17
C ASP A 199 21.23 9.64 15.50
N ASP A 200 20.56 10.72 15.05
CA ASP A 200 19.15 10.67 14.64
C ASP A 200 18.95 10.02 13.27
N TYR A 201 17.76 9.43 13.11
CA TYR A 201 17.27 8.93 11.82
C TYR A 201 16.09 9.76 11.36
N VAL A 202 16.13 10.24 10.12
CA VAL A 202 15.00 10.96 9.52
C VAL A 202 14.29 10.06 8.54
N TRP A 203 12.99 9.90 8.72
CA TRP A 203 12.13 9.12 7.86
C TRP A 203 11.06 10.01 7.21
N ILE A 204 11.19 10.22 5.91
CA ILE A 204 10.35 11.11 5.12
C ILE A 204 9.25 10.31 4.44
N HIS A 205 8.01 10.80 4.48
CA HIS A 205 6.85 10.10 3.96
C HIS A 205 6.16 10.83 2.79
N ASP A 206 5.88 10.03 1.78
CA ASP A 206 4.97 10.28 0.66
C ASP A 206 5.40 11.31 -0.39
N TYR A 207 4.65 11.37 -1.49
CA TYR A 207 4.98 12.16 -2.69
C TYR A 207 5.04 13.68 -2.46
N HIS A 208 4.54 14.18 -1.34
CA HIS A 208 4.59 15.61 -1.00
C HIS A 208 6.03 16.10 -0.75
N LEU A 209 6.92 15.22 -0.29
CA LEU A 209 8.24 15.60 0.22
C LEU A 209 9.41 14.92 -0.51
N MET A 210 9.27 14.64 -1.81
CA MET A 210 10.26 13.85 -2.56
C MET A 210 11.59 14.58 -2.81
N VAL A 211 11.60 15.92 -2.77
CA VAL A 211 12.82 16.72 -2.98
C VAL A 211 13.47 17.18 -1.69
N LEU A 212 12.77 17.06 -0.55
CA LEU A 212 13.27 17.33 0.79
C LEU A 212 14.64 16.70 1.09
N PRO A 213 14.92 15.41 0.73
CA PRO A 213 16.21 14.79 1.01
C PRO A 213 17.40 15.55 0.40
N THR A 214 17.20 16.26 -0.72
CA THR A 214 18.23 17.08 -1.38
C THR A 214 18.72 18.21 -0.49
N PHE A 215 17.81 18.85 0.23
CA PHE A 215 18.14 19.95 1.12
C PHE A 215 18.88 19.44 2.35
N LEU A 216 18.36 18.39 2.99
CA LEU A 216 19.00 17.81 4.18
C LEU A 216 20.41 17.29 3.90
N ARG A 217 20.58 16.49 2.84
CA ARG A 217 21.88 15.90 2.48
C ARG A 217 22.92 16.95 2.12
N LYS A 218 22.49 18.10 1.59
CA LYS A 218 23.37 19.22 1.24
C LYS A 218 23.93 19.93 2.48
N HIS A 219 23.14 20.03 3.55
CA HIS A 219 23.58 20.66 4.80
C HIS A 219 24.29 19.66 5.72
N LEU A 220 23.84 18.40 5.73
CA LEU A 220 24.34 17.33 6.58
C LEU A 220 24.72 16.12 5.71
N ASN A 221 26.01 15.94 5.44
CA ASN A 221 26.44 14.87 4.53
C ASN A 221 26.23 13.45 5.11
N ARG A 222 26.35 13.32 6.45
CA ARG A 222 26.32 12.04 7.19
C ARG A 222 24.94 11.63 7.73
N ILE A 223 23.91 12.44 7.48
CA ILE A 223 22.55 12.22 7.96
C ILE A 223 21.99 10.86 7.52
N LYS A 224 21.25 10.15 8.38
CA LYS A 224 20.62 8.87 8.05
C LYS A 224 19.20 9.13 7.50
N LEU A 225 18.98 8.93 6.21
CA LEU A 225 17.71 9.26 5.53
C LEU A 225 16.98 8.02 5.00
N GLY A 226 15.77 7.82 5.49
CA GLY A 226 14.77 6.95 4.89
C GLY A 226 13.69 7.74 4.16
N PHE A 227 13.18 7.20 3.06
CA PHE A 227 11.97 7.69 2.39
C PHE A 227 11.00 6.55 2.16
N PHE A 228 9.70 6.79 2.32
CA PHE A 228 8.67 5.80 2.00
C PHE A 228 7.56 6.41 1.15
N LEU A 229 7.27 5.80 0.00
CA LEU A 229 6.18 6.24 -0.88
C LEU A 229 4.91 5.44 -0.61
N HIS A 230 3.85 6.12 -0.15
CA HIS A 230 2.54 5.49 0.09
C HIS A 230 1.66 5.40 -1.17
N SER A 231 1.91 6.27 -2.13
CA SER A 231 1.23 6.24 -3.44
C SER A 231 1.89 5.20 -4.39
N PRO A 232 1.19 4.77 -5.45
CA PRO A 232 1.83 3.99 -6.52
C PRO A 232 2.97 4.78 -7.16
N PHE A 233 3.98 4.07 -7.68
CA PHE A 233 4.99 4.67 -8.54
C PHE A 233 4.71 4.31 -10.01
N PRO A 234 4.64 5.29 -10.93
CA PRO A 234 4.25 5.04 -12.30
C PRO A 234 5.35 4.41 -13.15
N SER A 235 4.94 3.70 -14.21
CA SER A 235 5.87 3.13 -15.18
C SER A 235 6.68 4.24 -15.85
N SER A 236 7.86 3.91 -16.37
CA SER A 236 8.75 4.89 -16.99
C SER A 236 8.15 5.61 -18.21
N GLU A 237 7.18 5.00 -18.89
CA GLU A 237 6.46 5.62 -20.02
C GLU A 237 5.51 6.72 -19.60
N ILE A 238 4.89 6.58 -18.42
CA ILE A 238 4.03 7.59 -17.81
C ILE A 238 4.90 8.62 -17.09
N TYR A 239 5.84 8.18 -16.26
CA TYR A 239 6.70 9.05 -15.48
C TYR A 239 7.51 10.05 -16.34
N ARG A 240 7.96 9.64 -17.52
CA ARG A 240 8.71 10.53 -18.44
C ARG A 240 7.91 11.73 -18.94
N THR A 241 6.59 11.72 -18.83
CA THR A 241 5.75 12.87 -19.19
C THR A 241 5.91 14.05 -18.22
N LEU A 242 6.42 13.79 -17.01
CA LEU A 242 6.70 14.82 -16.02
C LEU A 242 7.94 15.64 -16.42
N PRO A 243 7.83 16.97 -16.58
CA PRO A 243 8.97 17.80 -16.99
C PRO A 243 10.12 17.85 -15.98
N VAL A 244 9.82 17.69 -14.67
CA VAL A 244 10.78 17.74 -13.54
C VAL A 244 11.14 16.36 -13.00
N ARG A 245 11.05 15.34 -13.86
CA ARG A 245 11.32 13.93 -13.53
C ARG A 245 12.74 13.70 -12.99
N ASP A 246 13.74 14.32 -13.59
CA ASP A 246 15.14 14.10 -13.22
C ASP A 246 15.42 14.71 -11.84
N GLU A 247 14.88 15.89 -11.57
CA GLU A 247 14.93 16.58 -10.29
C GLU A 247 14.36 15.73 -9.16
N ILE A 248 13.17 15.15 -9.36
CA ILE A 248 12.50 14.33 -8.34
C ILE A 248 13.25 13.01 -8.10
N LEU A 249 13.66 12.30 -9.16
CA LEU A 249 14.45 11.07 -8.99
C LEU A 249 15.75 11.34 -8.25
N ARG A 250 16.49 12.39 -8.64
CA ARG A 250 17.72 12.79 -7.95
C ARG A 250 17.46 13.20 -6.51
N GLY A 251 16.30 13.80 -6.23
CA GLY A 251 15.85 14.11 -4.87
C GLY A 251 15.74 12.86 -4.01
N LEU A 252 15.02 11.84 -4.50
CA LEU A 252 14.86 10.56 -3.81
C LEU A 252 16.19 9.82 -3.62
N LEU A 253 17.09 9.86 -4.61
CA LEU A 253 18.41 9.21 -4.54
C LEU A 253 19.38 9.87 -3.52
N ASN A 254 18.99 10.99 -2.88
CA ASN A 254 19.71 11.51 -1.73
C ASN A 254 19.40 10.75 -0.42
N CYS A 255 18.41 9.85 -0.42
CA CYS A 255 18.14 8.94 0.69
C CYS A 255 19.13 7.79 0.74
N ASP A 256 19.25 7.15 1.90
CA ASP A 256 20.01 5.89 2.08
C ASP A 256 19.08 4.68 1.88
N LEU A 257 17.80 4.83 2.23
CA LEU A 257 16.77 3.81 2.09
C LEU A 257 15.51 4.39 1.44
N ILE A 258 14.97 3.71 0.42
CA ILE A 258 13.70 4.05 -0.23
C ILE A 258 12.77 2.84 -0.16
N GLY A 259 11.59 3.03 0.43
CA GLY A 259 10.58 2.00 0.61
C GLY A 259 9.36 2.20 -0.28
N PHE A 260 8.82 1.08 -0.78
CA PHE A 260 7.59 1.00 -1.55
C PHE A 260 6.67 -0.10 -1.01
N HIS A 261 5.37 -0.02 -1.27
CA HIS A 261 4.43 -1.05 -0.86
C HIS A 261 4.59 -2.39 -1.58
N THR A 262 4.82 -2.36 -2.90
CA THR A 262 4.89 -3.55 -3.75
C THR A 262 6.18 -3.57 -4.56
N PHE A 263 6.58 -4.77 -4.99
CA PHE A 263 7.73 -4.92 -5.87
C PHE A 263 7.52 -4.21 -7.22
N ASP A 264 6.30 -4.16 -7.74
CA ASP A 264 6.02 -3.45 -9.00
C ASP A 264 6.32 -1.96 -8.93
N TYR A 265 5.97 -1.30 -7.83
CA TYR A 265 6.28 0.12 -7.64
C TYR A 265 7.78 0.35 -7.55
N ALA A 266 8.49 -0.51 -6.80
CA ALA A 266 9.95 -0.48 -6.73
C ALA A 266 10.60 -0.71 -8.11
N ARG A 267 10.13 -1.71 -8.88
CA ARG A 267 10.60 -2.02 -10.23
C ARG A 267 10.39 -0.86 -11.19
N HIS A 268 9.25 -0.18 -11.11
CA HIS A 268 9.00 1.02 -11.92
C HIS A 268 9.95 2.16 -11.57
N PHE A 269 10.23 2.39 -10.28
CA PHE A 269 11.23 3.36 -9.84
C PHE A 269 12.63 3.02 -10.39
N LEU A 270 13.08 1.78 -10.23
CA LEU A 270 14.36 1.30 -10.75
C LEU A 270 14.46 1.48 -12.28
N SER A 271 13.39 1.16 -13.01
CA SER A 271 13.32 1.37 -14.46
C SER A 271 13.42 2.85 -14.84
N CYS A 272 12.85 3.75 -14.05
CA CYS A 272 12.99 5.19 -14.26
C CYS A 272 14.43 5.66 -14.00
N CYS A 273 15.07 5.19 -12.91
CA CYS A 273 16.47 5.49 -12.63
C CYS A 273 17.40 5.02 -13.75
N SER A 274 17.21 3.80 -14.25
CA SER A 274 18.00 3.27 -15.36
C SER A 274 17.78 4.05 -16.66
N ARG A 275 16.52 4.27 -17.08
CA ARG A 275 16.22 4.91 -18.37
C ARG A 275 16.51 6.41 -18.41
N MET A 276 16.34 7.12 -17.29
CA MET A 276 16.47 8.59 -17.25
C MET A 276 17.84 9.05 -16.76
N LEU A 277 18.45 8.31 -15.83
CA LEU A 277 19.71 8.69 -15.20
C LEU A 277 20.88 7.77 -15.59
N GLY A 278 20.63 6.68 -16.32
CA GLY A 278 21.67 5.72 -16.72
C GLY A 278 22.23 4.93 -15.54
N LEU A 279 21.44 4.74 -14.47
CA LEU A 279 21.87 4.04 -13.27
C LEU A 279 21.49 2.56 -13.32
N ASP A 280 22.47 1.70 -13.16
CA ASP A 280 22.25 0.27 -13.00
C ASP A 280 21.96 -0.07 -11.53
N TYR A 281 21.08 -1.06 -11.32
CA TYR A 281 20.78 -1.59 -10.00
C TYR A 281 21.28 -3.03 -9.90
N GLU A 282 21.75 -3.39 -8.72
CA GLU A 282 22.18 -4.74 -8.41
C GLU A 282 21.23 -5.37 -7.39
N SER A 283 20.90 -6.65 -7.59
CA SER A 283 20.29 -7.47 -6.56
C SER A 283 21.36 -8.37 -5.96
N LYS A 284 21.83 -8.05 -4.75
CA LYS A 284 22.84 -8.84 -4.03
C LYS A 284 22.28 -9.23 -2.66
N ARG A 285 22.37 -10.53 -2.32
CA ARG A 285 21.97 -11.10 -1.01
C ARG A 285 20.54 -10.74 -0.57
N GLY A 286 19.58 -10.70 -1.51
CA GLY A 286 18.18 -10.39 -1.23
C GLY A 286 17.88 -8.91 -0.96
N HIS A 287 18.80 -8.00 -1.28
CA HIS A 287 18.57 -6.56 -1.24
C HIS A 287 18.81 -5.95 -2.62
N ILE A 288 18.00 -4.96 -2.96
CA ILE A 288 18.12 -4.21 -4.21
C ILE A 288 18.83 -2.90 -3.87
N GLY A 289 19.92 -2.61 -4.56
CA GLY A 289 20.72 -1.41 -4.35
C GLY A 289 21.02 -0.69 -5.67
N LEU A 290 21.08 0.64 -5.60
CA LEU A 290 21.57 1.52 -6.67
C LEU A 290 22.86 2.18 -6.20
N ASP A 291 23.92 2.17 -7.01
CA ASP A 291 25.09 3.02 -6.76
C ASP A 291 24.81 4.43 -7.28
N TYR A 292 24.90 5.42 -6.39
CA TYR A 292 24.70 6.82 -6.71
C TYR A 292 25.77 7.68 -6.04
N PHE A 293 26.72 8.17 -6.86
CA PHE A 293 27.88 8.95 -6.41
C PHE A 293 28.71 8.26 -5.31
N GLY A 294 28.93 6.94 -5.44
CA GLY A 294 29.73 6.16 -4.49
C GLY A 294 28.99 5.82 -3.20
N ARG A 295 27.66 5.99 -3.16
CA ARG A 295 26.78 5.56 -2.07
C ARG A 295 25.79 4.54 -2.60
N THR A 296 25.54 3.50 -1.81
CA THR A 296 24.48 2.55 -2.11
C THR A 296 23.15 3.03 -1.55
N VAL A 297 22.18 3.28 -2.43
CA VAL A 297 20.79 3.57 -2.08
C VAL A 297 20.03 2.25 -2.05
N PHE A 298 19.54 1.85 -0.87
CA PHE A 298 18.81 0.61 -0.71
C PHE A 298 17.33 0.77 -1.06
N ILE A 299 16.77 -0.18 -1.79
CA ILE A 299 15.34 -0.26 -2.09
C ILE A 299 14.73 -1.41 -1.31
N LYS A 300 13.66 -1.13 -0.56
CA LYS A 300 12.92 -2.13 0.23
C LYS A 300 11.44 -2.15 -0.13
N ILE A 301 10.85 -3.33 -0.03
CA ILE A 301 9.41 -3.56 -0.24
C ILE A 301 8.81 -3.79 1.14
N LEU A 302 7.98 -2.86 1.60
CA LEU A 302 7.37 -2.88 2.93
C LEU A 302 5.87 -2.60 2.75
N PRO A 303 5.04 -3.64 2.54
CA PRO A 303 3.59 -3.47 2.46
C PRO A 303 3.07 -3.02 3.83
N VAL A 304 2.38 -1.88 3.85
CA VAL A 304 1.85 -1.33 5.10
C VAL A 304 0.57 -2.06 5.48
N GLY A 305 0.47 -2.43 6.76
CA GLY A 305 -0.66 -3.14 7.34
C GLY A 305 -1.56 -2.26 8.22
N VAL A 306 -2.37 -2.93 9.04
CA VAL A 306 -3.24 -2.30 10.04
C VAL A 306 -2.81 -2.71 11.45
N HIS A 307 -3.05 -1.84 12.43
CA HIS A 307 -2.78 -2.15 13.83
C HIS A 307 -3.92 -3.00 14.42
N MET A 308 -3.69 -4.31 14.60
CA MET A 308 -4.71 -5.25 15.09
C MET A 308 -5.30 -4.84 16.45
N GLY A 309 -4.46 -4.61 17.46
CA GLY A 309 -4.93 -4.30 18.82
C GLY A 309 -5.79 -3.03 18.94
N ARG A 310 -5.55 -2.01 18.10
CA ARG A 310 -6.37 -0.79 18.04
C ARG A 310 -7.72 -1.06 17.37
N LEU A 311 -7.77 -1.90 16.34
CA LEU A 311 -9.04 -2.29 15.73
C LEU A 311 -9.89 -3.11 16.72
N GLU A 312 -9.26 -4.05 17.44
CA GLU A 312 -9.92 -4.84 18.48
C GLU A 312 -10.41 -3.96 19.65
N SER A 313 -9.62 -2.98 20.08
CA SER A 313 -10.05 -2.06 21.15
C SER A 313 -11.26 -1.25 20.74
N VAL A 314 -11.31 -0.75 19.50
CA VAL A 314 -12.47 -0.04 18.95
C VAL A 314 -13.69 -0.96 18.83
N LEU A 315 -13.52 -2.22 18.42
CA LEU A 315 -14.61 -3.19 18.37
C LEU A 315 -15.22 -3.48 19.74
N ASN A 316 -14.40 -3.48 20.80
CA ASN A 316 -14.84 -3.74 22.18
C ASN A 316 -15.47 -2.52 22.88
N LEU A 317 -15.55 -1.35 22.22
CA LEU A 317 -16.21 -0.19 22.80
C LEU A 317 -17.73 -0.40 22.91
N SER A 318 -18.31 0.04 24.02
CA SER A 318 -19.77 0.02 24.23
C SER A 318 -20.53 0.84 23.19
N SER A 319 -19.94 1.93 22.71
CA SER A 319 -20.49 2.76 21.62
C SER A 319 -20.55 1.99 20.29
N THR A 320 -19.54 1.18 19.98
CA THR A 320 -19.53 0.31 18.79
C THR A 320 -20.62 -0.74 18.90
N ALA A 321 -20.74 -1.41 20.06
CA ALA A 321 -21.76 -2.44 20.29
C ALA A 321 -23.19 -1.87 20.21
N ALA A 322 -23.44 -0.69 20.79
CA ALA A 322 -24.72 0.01 20.67
C ALA A 322 -25.03 0.32 19.20
N ARG A 323 -24.04 0.85 18.47
CA ARG A 323 -24.20 1.20 17.06
C ARG A 323 -24.46 -0.01 16.16
N VAL A 324 -23.82 -1.14 16.44
CA VAL A 324 -24.09 -2.41 15.75
C VAL A 324 -25.55 -2.82 15.90
N LYS A 325 -26.12 -2.77 17.11
CA LYS A 325 -27.53 -3.12 17.35
C LYS A 325 -28.50 -2.20 16.61
N GLU A 326 -28.20 -0.90 16.55
CA GLU A 326 -28.97 0.07 15.78
C GLU A 326 -28.98 -0.25 14.27
N ILE A 327 -27.80 -0.49 13.70
CA ILE A 327 -27.65 -0.81 12.27
C ILE A 327 -28.30 -2.16 11.96
N GLN A 328 -28.15 -3.15 12.82
CA GLN A 328 -28.78 -4.46 12.67
C GLN A 328 -30.30 -4.36 12.63
N LYS A 329 -30.90 -3.54 13.51
CA LYS A 329 -32.35 -3.27 13.50
C LYS A 329 -32.78 -2.49 12.25
N GLN A 330 -31.97 -1.53 11.80
CA GLN A 330 -32.25 -0.73 10.60
C GLN A 330 -32.30 -1.59 9.32
N PHE A 331 -31.43 -2.60 9.23
CA PHE A 331 -31.30 -3.47 8.05
C PHE A 331 -31.82 -4.88 8.29
N GLU A 332 -32.77 -5.05 9.22
CA GLU A 332 -33.34 -6.35 9.54
C GLU A 332 -33.91 -7.04 8.29
N GLY A 333 -33.54 -8.31 8.09
CA GLY A 333 -33.94 -9.11 6.92
C GLY A 333 -33.25 -8.72 5.60
N LYS A 334 -32.27 -7.81 5.61
CA LYS A 334 -31.52 -7.36 4.43
C LYS A 334 -30.03 -7.69 4.55
N LYS A 335 -29.41 -8.04 3.42
CA LYS A 335 -27.99 -8.28 3.27
C LYS A 335 -27.26 -6.98 2.99
N LEU A 336 -26.24 -6.70 3.78
CA LEU A 336 -25.49 -5.46 3.70
C LEU A 336 -24.22 -5.63 2.85
N ILE A 337 -24.10 -4.81 1.81
CA ILE A 337 -22.87 -4.60 1.05
C ILE A 337 -22.26 -3.26 1.49
N LEU A 338 -20.96 -3.24 1.75
CA LEU A 338 -20.25 -2.06 2.24
C LEU A 338 -19.20 -1.59 1.23
N GLY A 339 -19.22 -0.28 0.97
CA GLY A 339 -18.12 0.45 0.34
C GLY A 339 -17.65 1.59 1.22
N ILE A 340 -16.35 1.74 1.40
CA ILE A 340 -15.77 2.88 2.13
C ILE A 340 -14.64 3.43 1.28
N ASP A 341 -14.82 4.64 0.76
CA ASP A 341 -13.86 5.24 -0.18
C ASP A 341 -13.76 6.75 0.06
N ASP A 342 -12.61 7.31 -0.24
CA ASP A 342 -12.47 8.76 -0.33
C ASP A 342 -13.15 9.25 -1.60
N MET A 343 -13.73 10.46 -1.57
CA MET A 343 -14.28 11.09 -2.77
C MET A 343 -13.14 11.47 -3.74
N ASP A 344 -12.84 10.55 -4.65
CA ASP A 344 -11.75 10.62 -5.62
C ASP A 344 -12.09 9.73 -6.84
N ILE A 345 -11.74 10.20 -8.05
CA ILE A 345 -11.97 9.50 -9.33
C ILE A 345 -11.34 8.10 -9.38
N PHE A 346 -10.19 7.91 -8.72
CA PHE A 346 -9.46 6.65 -8.77
C PHE A 346 -10.08 5.57 -7.88
N LYS A 347 -11.00 5.93 -6.98
CA LYS A 347 -11.70 4.95 -6.13
C LYS A 347 -12.84 4.22 -6.84
N GLY A 348 -13.26 4.69 -8.02
CA GLY A 348 -14.25 3.98 -8.85
C GLY A 348 -15.61 3.82 -8.18
N ILE A 349 -16.05 4.78 -7.35
CA ILE A 349 -17.33 4.69 -6.63
C ILE A 349 -18.49 4.51 -7.62
N SER A 350 -18.51 5.25 -8.74
CA SER A 350 -19.53 5.11 -9.77
C SER A 350 -19.58 3.70 -10.38
N LEU A 351 -18.42 3.10 -10.67
CA LEU A 351 -18.33 1.71 -11.17
C LEU A 351 -18.94 0.71 -10.19
N LYS A 352 -18.78 0.93 -8.88
CA LYS A 352 -19.39 0.11 -7.84
C LYS A 352 -20.92 0.22 -7.86
N LEU A 353 -21.44 1.44 -7.98
CA LEU A 353 -22.88 1.68 -8.10
C LEU A 353 -23.46 1.03 -9.35
N LEU A 354 -22.79 1.16 -10.50
CA LEU A 354 -23.19 0.52 -11.76
C LEU A 354 -23.17 -1.01 -11.66
N ALA A 355 -22.20 -1.59 -10.96
CA ALA A 355 -22.18 -3.04 -10.72
C ALA A 355 -23.37 -3.50 -9.88
N VAL A 356 -23.79 -2.72 -8.88
CA VAL A 356 -25.01 -3.00 -8.11
C VAL A 356 -26.27 -2.81 -8.97
N GLU A 357 -26.32 -1.80 -9.83
CA GLU A 357 -27.41 -1.63 -10.80
C GLU A 357 -27.55 -2.87 -11.69
N GLN A 358 -26.44 -3.36 -12.25
CA GLN A 358 -26.42 -4.58 -13.07
C GLN A 358 -26.83 -5.82 -12.28
N LEU A 359 -26.37 -5.96 -11.02
CA LEU A 359 -26.78 -7.06 -10.14
C LEU A 359 -28.29 -7.08 -9.93
N LEU A 360 -28.90 -5.93 -9.64
CA LEU A 360 -30.35 -5.81 -9.42
C LEU A 360 -31.16 -6.03 -10.71
N GLN A 361 -30.58 -5.71 -11.88
CA GLN A 361 -31.18 -6.00 -13.19
C GLN A 361 -31.19 -7.50 -13.51
N GLN A 362 -30.05 -8.18 -13.29
CA GLN A 362 -29.89 -9.60 -13.63
C GLN A 362 -30.58 -10.53 -12.62
N HIS A 363 -30.69 -10.08 -11.36
CA HIS A 363 -31.27 -10.86 -10.27
C HIS A 363 -32.42 -10.11 -9.58
N PRO A 364 -33.63 -10.08 -10.18
CA PRO A 364 -34.80 -9.44 -9.57
C PRO A 364 -35.18 -10.02 -8.20
N ASP A 365 -34.80 -11.26 -7.92
CA ASP A 365 -35.02 -11.95 -6.65
C ASP A 365 -34.24 -11.35 -5.46
N LEU A 366 -33.19 -10.57 -5.75
CA LEU A 366 -32.38 -9.84 -4.76
C LEU A 366 -32.92 -8.44 -4.47
N GLN A 367 -33.84 -7.92 -5.28
CA GLN A 367 -34.48 -6.62 -5.03
C GLN A 367 -35.28 -6.68 -3.72
N GLY A 368 -35.11 -5.66 -2.87
CA GLY A 368 -35.69 -5.61 -1.53
C GLY A 368 -34.86 -6.32 -0.45
N LYS A 369 -33.89 -7.17 -0.85
CA LYS A 369 -33.08 -7.97 0.08
C LYS A 369 -31.65 -7.46 0.23
N ILE A 370 -31.09 -6.73 -0.73
CA ILE A 370 -29.70 -6.26 -0.68
C ILE A 370 -29.66 -4.74 -0.53
N VAL A 371 -28.77 -4.24 0.33
CA VAL A 371 -28.51 -2.79 0.44
C VAL A 371 -27.01 -2.54 0.34
N LEU A 372 -26.61 -1.65 -0.56
CA LEU A 372 -25.27 -1.07 -0.60
C LEU A 372 -25.23 0.18 0.29
N VAL A 373 -24.44 0.13 1.35
CA VAL A 373 -24.04 1.32 2.11
C VAL A 373 -22.66 1.78 1.61
N GLN A 374 -22.62 2.95 0.99
CA GLN A 374 -21.38 3.58 0.57
C GLN A 374 -21.06 4.76 1.49
N ILE A 375 -20.03 4.60 2.30
CA ILE A 375 -19.45 5.67 3.10
C ILE A 375 -18.45 6.42 2.23
N VAL A 376 -18.64 7.73 2.12
CA VAL A 376 -17.80 8.62 1.33
C VAL A 376 -17.00 9.49 2.30
N ASN A 377 -15.69 9.27 2.39
CA ASN A 377 -14.84 10.19 3.13
C ASN A 377 -14.64 11.49 2.33
N PRO A 378 -14.42 12.63 3.01
CA PRO A 378 -14.18 13.90 2.34
C PRO A 378 -13.04 13.83 1.31
N ALA A 379 -13.19 14.57 0.21
CA ALA A 379 -12.16 14.66 -0.80
C ALA A 379 -10.88 15.29 -0.22
N ARG A 380 -9.71 14.76 -0.63
CA ARG A 380 -8.40 15.24 -0.18
C ARG A 380 -7.87 16.43 -0.99
N GLY A 381 -8.66 16.92 -1.94
CA GLY A 381 -8.36 18.05 -2.81
C GLY A 381 -9.64 18.59 -3.44
N PHE A 382 -9.51 19.67 -4.19
CA PHE A 382 -10.61 20.31 -4.91
C PHE A 382 -10.22 20.45 -6.38
N GLY A 383 -11.15 20.14 -7.28
CA GLY A 383 -10.91 20.18 -8.71
C GLY A 383 -12.14 19.72 -9.49
N LYS A 384 -12.13 19.90 -10.81
CA LYS A 384 -13.21 19.46 -11.70
C LYS A 384 -13.43 17.96 -11.58
N ASP A 385 -12.35 17.18 -11.59
CA ASP A 385 -12.42 15.71 -11.49
C ASP A 385 -13.16 15.22 -10.23
N VAL A 386 -12.91 15.85 -9.07
CA VAL A 386 -13.60 15.53 -7.82
C VAL A 386 -15.08 15.92 -7.87
N GLN A 387 -15.40 17.07 -8.46
CA GLN A 387 -16.78 17.52 -8.62
C GLN A 387 -17.55 16.63 -9.59
N GLU A 388 -16.91 16.16 -10.66
CA GLU A 388 -17.47 15.22 -11.62
C GLU A 388 -17.72 13.86 -10.98
N ALA A 389 -16.75 13.29 -10.26
CA ALA A 389 -16.94 12.06 -9.49
C ALA A 389 -18.09 12.19 -8.49
N LYS A 390 -18.17 13.33 -7.79
CA LYS A 390 -19.29 13.60 -6.86
C LYS A 390 -20.61 13.65 -7.62
N LYS A 391 -20.70 14.41 -8.71
CA LYS A 391 -21.92 14.51 -9.52
C LYS A 391 -22.36 13.14 -10.04
N GLU A 392 -21.45 12.38 -10.64
CA GLU A 392 -21.71 11.05 -11.20
C GLU A 392 -22.19 10.07 -10.13
N THR A 393 -21.53 10.05 -8.97
CA THR A 393 -21.89 9.18 -7.84
C THR A 393 -23.32 9.46 -7.36
N TYR A 394 -23.69 10.73 -7.17
CA TYR A 394 -25.00 11.10 -6.65
C TYR A 394 -26.10 10.89 -7.67
N MET A 395 -25.87 11.23 -8.93
CA MET A 395 -26.82 10.98 -10.01
C MET A 395 -27.09 9.48 -10.18
N THR A 396 -26.03 8.66 -10.17
CA THR A 396 -26.15 7.21 -10.30
C THR A 396 -26.88 6.60 -9.11
N ALA A 397 -26.53 6.97 -7.88
CA ALA A 397 -27.23 6.48 -6.69
C ALA A 397 -28.72 6.88 -6.69
N LYS A 398 -29.03 8.13 -7.05
CA LYS A 398 -30.41 8.61 -7.17
C LYS A 398 -31.19 7.81 -8.21
N LYS A 399 -30.62 7.62 -9.40
CA LYS A 399 -31.23 6.83 -10.48
C LYS A 399 -31.55 5.40 -10.01
N ILE A 400 -30.59 4.72 -9.37
CA ILE A 400 -30.78 3.34 -8.87
C ILE A 400 -31.91 3.29 -7.82
N ASN A 401 -31.94 4.26 -6.90
CA ASN A 401 -32.98 4.34 -5.87
C ASN A 401 -34.36 4.68 -6.45
N GLU A 402 -34.45 5.45 -7.54
CA GLU A 402 -35.72 5.75 -8.23
C GLU A 402 -36.27 4.53 -8.99
N VAL A 403 -35.39 3.72 -9.60
CA VAL A 403 -35.79 2.57 -10.43
C VAL A 403 -36.07 1.33 -9.58
N TYR A 404 -35.24 1.04 -8.58
CA TYR A 404 -35.31 -0.21 -7.79
C TYR A 404 -35.74 0.01 -6.33
N GLY A 405 -35.88 1.26 -5.90
CA GLY A 405 -36.31 1.57 -4.54
C GLY A 405 -37.82 1.50 -4.35
N SER A 406 -38.23 1.43 -3.09
CA SER A 406 -39.62 1.55 -2.64
C SER A 406 -39.66 2.40 -1.35
N PRO A 407 -40.84 2.83 -0.86
CA PRO A 407 -40.91 3.73 0.30
C PRO A 407 -40.15 3.25 1.55
N ASN A 408 -40.02 1.93 1.74
CA ASN A 408 -39.33 1.31 2.88
C ASN A 408 -38.01 0.62 2.49
N TYR A 409 -37.52 0.83 1.26
CA TYR A 409 -36.33 0.18 0.73
C TYR A 409 -35.56 1.10 -0.22
N GLN A 410 -34.32 1.40 0.17
CA GLN A 410 -33.36 2.06 -0.69
C GLN A 410 -32.22 1.08 -0.97
N PRO A 411 -32.01 0.65 -2.23
CA PRO A 411 -30.91 -0.25 -2.58
C PRO A 411 -29.53 0.38 -2.36
N VAL A 412 -29.40 1.70 -2.46
CA VAL A 412 -28.14 2.42 -2.27
C VAL A 412 -28.31 3.52 -1.23
N ILE A 413 -27.48 3.48 -0.18
CA ILE A 413 -27.41 4.51 0.87
C ILE A 413 -26.04 5.15 0.81
N LEU A 414 -26.01 6.45 0.49
CA LEU A 414 -24.78 7.26 0.52
C LEU A 414 -24.65 7.96 1.86
N ILE A 415 -23.54 7.75 2.57
CA ILE A 415 -23.18 8.47 3.79
C ILE A 415 -22.06 9.45 3.44
N ASP A 416 -22.42 10.69 3.10
CA ASP A 416 -21.50 11.81 2.85
C ASP A 416 -21.39 12.70 4.09
N ARG A 417 -20.80 12.14 5.15
CA ARG A 417 -20.41 12.88 6.36
C ARG A 417 -19.17 12.24 6.96
N PRO A 418 -18.40 12.96 7.80
CA PRO A 418 -17.39 12.34 8.63
C PRO A 418 -18.02 11.23 9.50
N VAL A 419 -17.56 10.00 9.28
CA VAL A 419 -18.00 8.83 10.06
C VAL A 419 -16.87 8.44 11.03
N PRO A 420 -17.13 8.43 12.35
CA PRO A 420 -16.13 8.06 13.35
C PRO A 420 -15.80 6.57 13.26
N CYS A 421 -14.64 6.17 13.81
CA CYS A 421 -14.15 4.80 13.66
C CYS A 421 -14.98 3.73 14.34
N TYR A 422 -15.64 4.01 15.45
CA TYR A 422 -16.59 3.07 16.05
C TYR A 422 -17.76 2.76 15.09
N GLU A 423 -18.28 3.77 14.38
CA GLU A 423 -19.37 3.58 13.43
C GLU A 423 -18.88 2.84 12.17
N LYS A 424 -17.68 3.15 11.64
CA LYS A 424 -17.07 2.38 10.53
C LYS A 424 -16.86 0.91 10.91
N SER A 425 -16.37 0.66 12.13
CA SER A 425 -16.13 -0.69 12.66
C SER A 425 -17.42 -1.48 12.80
N ALA A 426 -18.51 -0.82 13.22
CA ALA A 426 -19.84 -1.43 13.25
C ALA A 426 -20.31 -1.86 11.86
N TYR A 427 -20.14 -1.01 10.84
CA TYR A 427 -20.45 -1.38 9.45
C TYR A 427 -19.58 -2.52 8.94
N TYR A 428 -18.27 -2.51 9.21
CA TYR A 428 -17.38 -3.61 8.83
C TYR A 428 -17.79 -4.94 9.47
N ALA A 429 -18.15 -4.93 10.76
CA ALA A 429 -18.55 -6.14 11.48
C ALA A 429 -19.87 -6.72 10.95
N LEU A 430 -20.80 -5.88 10.50
CA LEU A 430 -22.13 -6.29 10.01
C LEU A 430 -22.17 -6.67 8.53
N ALA A 431 -21.36 -6.04 7.69
CA ALA A 431 -21.44 -6.22 6.24
C ALA A 431 -21.10 -7.66 5.80
N GLU A 432 -22.00 -8.26 5.03
CA GLU A 432 -21.79 -9.60 4.44
C GLU A 432 -20.82 -9.55 3.26
N CYS A 433 -20.75 -8.40 2.57
CA CYS A 433 -19.84 -8.18 1.47
C CYS A 433 -19.17 -6.80 1.59
N CYS A 434 -17.86 -6.73 1.42
CA CYS A 434 -17.14 -5.47 1.26
C CYS A 434 -16.57 -5.37 -0.15
N ILE A 435 -16.85 -4.26 -0.84
CA ILE A 435 -16.37 -4.00 -2.21
C ILE A 435 -15.36 -2.87 -2.21
N VAL A 436 -14.14 -3.18 -2.63
CA VAL A 436 -13.00 -2.27 -2.79
C VAL A 436 -12.52 -2.35 -4.24
N ASN A 437 -13.10 -1.51 -5.09
CA ASN A 437 -12.94 -1.56 -6.55
C ASN A 437 -12.13 -0.40 -7.13
N ALA A 438 -11.22 0.18 -6.33
CA ALA A 438 -10.39 1.28 -6.80
C ALA A 438 -9.66 0.90 -8.10
N VAL A 439 -9.74 1.79 -9.09
CA VAL A 439 -9.11 1.63 -10.41
C VAL A 439 -7.60 1.64 -10.27
N ARG A 440 -7.08 2.45 -9.34
CA ARG A 440 -5.68 2.43 -8.95
C ARG A 440 -5.55 2.98 -7.54
N ASP A 441 -4.78 2.28 -6.71
CA ASP A 441 -4.54 2.72 -5.34
C ASP A 441 -3.18 2.23 -4.85
N GLY A 442 -2.55 3.00 -3.96
CA GLY A 442 -1.26 2.64 -3.36
C GLY A 442 -1.39 1.37 -2.53
N MET A 443 -1.66 1.53 -1.23
CA MET A 443 -2.08 0.45 -0.36
C MET A 443 -3.46 0.79 0.21
N ASN A 444 -4.46 -0.04 -0.11
CA ASN A 444 -5.80 0.15 0.44
C ASN A 444 -5.94 -0.66 1.74
N LEU A 445 -6.25 0.03 2.84
CA LEU A 445 -6.38 -0.59 4.16
C LEU A 445 -7.80 -1.04 4.50
N VAL A 446 -8.81 -0.68 3.71
CA VAL A 446 -10.21 -1.05 3.92
C VAL A 446 -10.38 -2.59 3.94
N PRO A 447 -9.78 -3.37 3.02
CA PRO A 447 -9.82 -4.83 3.06
C PRO A 447 -9.30 -5.40 4.38
N TYR A 448 -8.16 -4.93 4.88
CA TYR A 448 -7.58 -5.41 6.13
C TYR A 448 -8.47 -5.05 7.33
N LYS A 449 -8.97 -3.82 7.39
CA LYS A 449 -9.91 -3.39 8.45
C LYS A 449 -11.19 -4.23 8.42
N TYR A 450 -11.74 -4.51 7.24
CA TYR A 450 -12.92 -5.36 7.09
C TYR A 450 -12.67 -6.78 7.62
N ILE A 451 -11.56 -7.41 7.23
CA ILE A 451 -11.23 -8.78 7.66
C ILE A 451 -11.17 -8.86 9.19
N VAL A 452 -10.46 -7.94 9.83
CA VAL A 452 -10.29 -7.91 11.30
C VAL A 452 -11.62 -7.65 12.00
N CYS A 453 -12.38 -6.65 11.56
CA CYS A 453 -13.68 -6.35 12.16
C CYS A 453 -14.71 -7.46 11.94
N ARG A 454 -14.64 -8.19 10.82
CA ARG A 454 -15.56 -9.30 10.52
C ARG A 454 -15.22 -10.58 11.27
N GLN A 455 -13.94 -10.83 11.56
CA GLN A 455 -13.52 -11.88 12.50
C GLN A 455 -14.20 -11.70 13.85
N GLY A 456 -14.32 -10.44 14.30
CA GLY A 456 -15.05 -10.08 15.51
C GLY A 456 -14.27 -10.36 16.78
N THR A 457 -14.88 -9.99 17.90
CA THR A 457 -14.37 -10.20 19.26
C THR A 457 -15.50 -10.80 20.10
N PRO A 458 -15.22 -11.48 21.23
CA PRO A 458 -16.28 -12.08 22.06
C PRO A 458 -17.38 -11.09 22.46
N GLY A 459 -17.02 -9.85 22.80
CA GLY A 459 -17.98 -8.80 23.13
C GLY A 459 -18.82 -8.35 21.92
N MET A 460 -18.24 -8.37 20.72
CA MET A 460 -19.00 -8.10 19.49
C MET A 460 -19.91 -9.25 19.09
N ASP A 461 -19.48 -10.48 19.30
CA ASP A 461 -20.26 -11.68 19.00
C ASP A 461 -21.51 -11.73 19.88
N GLU A 462 -21.38 -11.36 21.16
CA GLU A 462 -22.50 -11.16 22.08
C GLU A 462 -23.44 -10.04 21.59
N ALA A 463 -22.88 -8.89 21.21
CA ALA A 463 -23.68 -7.76 20.72
C ALA A 463 -24.46 -8.09 19.44
N LEU A 464 -23.88 -8.91 18.56
CA LEU A 464 -24.48 -9.38 17.31
C LEU A 464 -25.46 -10.55 17.52
N GLY A 465 -25.47 -11.18 18.70
CA GLY A 465 -26.22 -12.41 18.97
C GLY A 465 -25.72 -13.61 18.17
N VAL A 466 -24.47 -13.59 17.71
CA VAL A 466 -23.88 -14.67 16.90
C VAL A 466 -23.33 -15.74 17.83
N LYS A 467 -23.84 -16.96 17.72
CA LYS A 467 -23.24 -18.11 18.41
C LYS A 467 -21.89 -18.45 17.76
N PRO A 468 -20.83 -18.72 18.55
CA PRO A 468 -19.48 -19.01 18.03
C PRO A 468 -19.41 -20.25 17.11
N GLU A 469 -20.45 -21.07 17.09
CA GLU A 469 -20.52 -22.34 16.35
C GLU A 469 -20.85 -22.17 14.86
N TYR A 470 -21.32 -21.01 14.39
CA TYR A 470 -21.71 -20.81 12.99
C TYR A 470 -20.69 -19.98 12.20
N PRO A 471 -20.18 -20.49 11.06
CA PRO A 471 -19.28 -19.73 10.21
C PRO A 471 -20.01 -18.52 9.63
N ARG A 472 -19.42 -17.33 9.81
CA ARG A 472 -19.93 -16.09 9.22
C ARG A 472 -19.73 -16.13 7.71
N THR A 473 -20.81 -15.94 6.95
CA THR A 473 -20.69 -15.62 5.53
C THR A 473 -20.05 -14.24 5.39
N SER A 474 -18.89 -14.19 4.76
CA SER A 474 -18.20 -12.94 4.45
C SER A 474 -17.61 -13.02 3.06
N MET A 475 -17.73 -11.94 2.31
CA MET A 475 -17.18 -11.81 0.97
C MET A 475 -16.41 -10.50 0.88
N LEU A 476 -15.22 -10.58 0.32
CA LEU A 476 -14.39 -9.43 0.05
C LEU A 476 -14.11 -9.40 -1.45
N VAL A 477 -14.57 -8.34 -2.11
CA VAL A 477 -14.33 -8.09 -3.53
C VAL A 477 -13.27 -7.01 -3.62
N VAL A 478 -12.13 -7.35 -4.22
CA VAL A 478 -10.96 -6.48 -4.28
C VAL A 478 -10.50 -6.35 -5.72
N SER A 479 -10.28 -5.10 -6.14
CA SER A 479 -9.67 -4.78 -7.42
C SER A 479 -8.26 -5.37 -7.52
N GLU A 480 -7.88 -5.88 -8.68
CA GLU A 480 -6.50 -6.32 -8.93
C GLU A 480 -5.48 -5.17 -8.94
N PHE A 481 -5.94 -3.93 -9.12
CA PHE A 481 -5.08 -2.74 -9.26
C PHE A 481 -4.77 -2.03 -7.94
N ILE A 482 -5.05 -2.64 -6.79
CA ILE A 482 -4.70 -2.10 -5.49
C ILE A 482 -3.52 -2.87 -4.88
N GLY A 483 -2.62 -2.17 -4.19
CA GLY A 483 -1.39 -2.79 -3.69
C GLY A 483 -1.56 -3.86 -2.62
N CYS A 484 -2.74 -4.01 -2.01
CA CYS A 484 -3.03 -5.13 -1.09
C CYS A 484 -3.49 -6.41 -1.80
N SER A 485 -3.80 -6.36 -3.10
CA SER A 485 -4.29 -7.52 -3.85
C SER A 485 -3.32 -8.71 -3.84
N PRO A 486 -1.99 -8.53 -4.06
CA PRO A 486 -1.03 -9.64 -3.99
C PRO A 486 -1.02 -10.31 -2.61
N SER A 487 -1.13 -9.52 -1.53
CA SER A 487 -1.10 -10.00 -0.15
C SER A 487 -2.36 -10.76 0.27
N LEU A 488 -3.48 -10.60 -0.45
CA LEU A 488 -4.78 -11.16 -0.09
C LEU A 488 -5.25 -12.28 -1.04
N SER A 489 -4.36 -12.79 -1.88
CA SER A 489 -4.64 -13.64 -3.05
C SER A 489 -5.24 -15.03 -2.77
N GLY A 490 -5.37 -15.46 -1.51
CA GLY A 490 -5.87 -16.80 -1.15
C GLY A 490 -7.38 -16.96 -0.92
N ARG A 491 -8.19 -15.89 -0.87
CA ARG A 491 -9.64 -15.97 -0.50
C ARG A 491 -10.57 -15.01 -1.26
N ILE A 492 -10.14 -14.46 -2.40
CA ILE A 492 -10.73 -13.24 -2.98
C ILE A 492 -11.05 -13.40 -4.47
N VAL A 493 -12.21 -12.87 -4.88
CA VAL A 493 -12.52 -12.61 -6.29
C VAL A 493 -11.79 -11.33 -6.68
N GLY A 494 -10.60 -11.49 -7.28
CA GLY A 494 -9.89 -10.37 -7.90
C GLY A 494 -10.71 -9.86 -9.08
N THR A 495 -11.19 -8.63 -9.03
CA THR A 495 -11.98 -8.03 -10.11
C THR A 495 -11.16 -7.00 -10.86
N ASN A 496 -11.31 -6.98 -12.18
CA ASN A 496 -10.87 -5.86 -12.99
C ASN A 496 -12.00 -4.82 -13.03
N PRO A 497 -11.87 -3.64 -12.40
CA PRO A 497 -12.93 -2.63 -12.40
C PRO A 497 -13.33 -2.13 -13.79
N ALA A 498 -12.48 -2.30 -14.82
CA ALA A 498 -12.80 -1.92 -16.21
C ALA A 498 -13.57 -3.01 -16.99
N LEU A 499 -13.68 -4.23 -16.45
CA LEU A 499 -14.36 -5.36 -17.09
C LEU A 499 -15.54 -5.80 -16.22
N THR A 500 -16.71 -5.23 -16.48
CA THR A 500 -17.99 -5.63 -15.83
C THR A 500 -18.51 -7.00 -16.29
N ASN A 501 -17.73 -7.79 -17.02
CA ASN A 501 -18.14 -9.09 -17.55
C ASN A 501 -16.94 -10.05 -17.64
N ARG A 502 -16.72 -10.91 -16.63
CA ARG A 502 -16.42 -12.36 -16.74
C ARG A 502 -15.98 -12.98 -15.41
N GLY A 503 -16.28 -14.27 -15.26
CA GLY A 503 -15.96 -15.07 -14.07
C GLY A 503 -14.62 -15.81 -14.16
N LEU A 504 -14.00 -15.90 -12.97
CA LEU A 504 -13.24 -17.04 -12.40
C LEU A 504 -11.91 -17.51 -13.08
N PRO A 505 -11.04 -18.23 -12.32
CA PRO A 505 -9.55 -18.24 -12.38
C PRO A 505 -8.85 -18.65 -13.67
N LEU A 506 -9.57 -19.04 -14.72
CA LEU A 506 -8.99 -19.53 -15.98
C LEU A 506 -8.17 -18.47 -16.71
N GLU A 507 -8.50 -17.19 -16.56
CA GLU A 507 -7.75 -16.11 -17.23
C GLU A 507 -6.38 -15.87 -16.58
N ARG A 508 -6.19 -16.16 -15.28
CA ARG A 508 -4.88 -16.04 -14.60
C ARG A 508 -3.83 -17.00 -15.16
N LEU A 509 -4.20 -18.26 -15.44
CA LEU A 509 -3.30 -19.26 -16.04
C LEU A 509 -2.92 -18.92 -17.50
N ARG A 510 -3.85 -18.31 -18.25
CA ARG A 510 -3.59 -17.88 -19.64
C ARG A 510 -2.70 -16.64 -19.72
N VAL A 511 -2.84 -15.71 -18.76
CA VAL A 511 -2.02 -14.49 -18.68
C VAL A 511 -0.57 -14.80 -18.27
N LEU A 512 -0.34 -15.86 -17.48
CA LEU A 512 1.00 -16.34 -17.10
C LEU A 512 1.68 -17.24 -18.16
N GLY A 513 1.07 -17.39 -19.35
CA GLY A 513 1.68 -18.10 -20.48
C GLY A 513 1.37 -19.60 -20.56
N GLY A 514 0.36 -20.10 -19.83
CA GLY A 514 -0.11 -21.48 -19.95
C GLY A 514 -0.60 -21.79 -21.37
N LYS A 515 0.19 -22.55 -22.14
CA LYS A 515 -0.15 -22.96 -23.52
C LYS A 515 -1.16 -24.09 -23.50
N GLU A 516 -2.19 -24.00 -24.34
CA GLU A 516 -3.22 -25.05 -24.46
C GLU A 516 -2.66 -26.33 -25.10
N PHE A 517 -3.09 -27.49 -24.58
CA PHE A 517 -2.71 -28.77 -25.15
C PHE A 517 -3.51 -29.06 -26.44
N THR A 518 -3.01 -28.67 -27.60
CA THR A 518 -3.57 -29.06 -28.91
C THR A 518 -2.75 -30.19 -29.52
N ARG A 519 -3.40 -31.33 -29.76
CA ARG A 519 -2.79 -32.42 -30.53
C ARG A 519 -2.57 -31.93 -31.96
N VAL A 520 -1.33 -31.70 -32.35
CA VAL A 520 -0.92 -31.79 -33.76
C VAL A 520 -0.59 -33.27 -34.00
N LYS A 521 -1.08 -33.87 -35.09
CA LYS A 521 -0.59 -35.22 -35.45
C LYS A 521 0.92 -35.12 -35.68
N GLY A 522 1.72 -35.87 -34.90
CA GLY A 522 3.18 -35.89 -35.01
C GLY A 522 3.96 -35.01 -34.03
N VAL A 523 3.42 -34.70 -32.84
CA VAL A 523 4.21 -33.99 -31.81
C VAL A 523 5.34 -34.88 -31.28
N ASP A 524 6.54 -34.32 -31.28
CA ASP A 524 7.80 -34.82 -30.71
C ASP A 524 7.66 -35.00 -29.18
N SER A 525 8.12 -36.13 -28.61
CA SER A 525 7.97 -36.44 -27.17
C SER A 525 8.55 -35.35 -26.26
N THR A 526 9.56 -34.61 -26.73
CA THR A 526 10.20 -33.46 -26.10
C THR A 526 9.27 -32.25 -25.91
N VAL A 527 8.29 -32.03 -26.79
CA VAL A 527 7.35 -30.91 -26.66
C VAL A 527 6.32 -31.16 -25.57
N ALA A 528 5.91 -32.42 -25.37
CA ALA A 528 5.02 -32.80 -24.28
C ALA A 528 5.70 -32.66 -22.91
N GLU A 529 7.01 -32.92 -22.84
CA GLU A 529 7.83 -32.76 -21.64
C GLU A 529 8.01 -31.30 -21.26
N TYR A 530 8.46 -30.45 -22.20
CA TYR A 530 8.58 -29.01 -21.98
C TYR A 530 7.26 -28.36 -21.51
N LEU A 531 6.13 -28.82 -22.05
CA LEU A 531 4.82 -28.30 -21.67
C LEU A 531 4.41 -28.75 -20.26
N LEU A 532 4.73 -30.00 -19.88
CA LEU A 532 4.47 -30.52 -18.54
C LEU A 532 5.33 -29.79 -17.49
N GLU A 533 6.63 -29.62 -17.77
CA GLU A 533 7.55 -28.85 -16.94
C GLU A 533 7.12 -27.39 -16.79
N SER A 534 6.64 -26.78 -17.88
CA SER A 534 6.12 -25.41 -17.84
C SER A 534 4.86 -25.30 -16.97
N VAL A 535 3.97 -26.30 -17.01
CA VAL A 535 2.76 -26.32 -16.17
C VAL A 535 3.13 -26.55 -14.70
N GLU A 536 4.03 -27.50 -14.41
CA GLU A 536 4.52 -27.74 -13.06
C GLU A 536 5.23 -26.51 -12.48
N SER A 537 6.10 -25.86 -13.27
CA SER A 537 6.77 -24.62 -12.85
C SER A 537 5.78 -23.49 -12.55
N ILE A 538 4.72 -23.33 -13.34
CA ILE A 538 3.67 -22.33 -13.08
C ILE A 538 2.87 -22.70 -11.82
N LEU A 539 2.51 -23.98 -11.65
CA LEU A 539 1.76 -24.46 -10.49
C LEU A 539 2.56 -24.31 -9.18
N ASP A 540 3.88 -24.48 -9.24
CA ASP A 540 4.79 -24.26 -8.12
C ASP A 540 4.99 -22.77 -7.83
N GLN A 541 5.10 -21.92 -8.86
CA GLN A 541 5.18 -20.45 -8.69
C GLN A 541 3.95 -19.86 -7.99
N ILE A 542 2.77 -20.47 -8.19
CA ILE A 542 1.52 -20.05 -7.52
C ILE A 542 1.26 -20.79 -6.20
N SER A 543 2.19 -21.64 -5.73
CA SER A 543 2.05 -22.43 -4.49
C SER A 543 0.74 -23.24 -4.42
N CYS A 544 0.34 -23.86 -5.53
CA CYS A 544 -0.89 -24.65 -5.62
C CYS A 544 -0.76 -25.97 -4.85
N ILE A 545 -1.74 -26.29 -3.99
CA ILE A 545 -1.80 -27.56 -3.26
C ILE A 545 -2.09 -28.74 -4.20
N ASP A 546 -1.54 -29.93 -3.91
CA ASP A 546 -1.59 -31.10 -4.80
C ASP A 546 -3.03 -31.54 -5.13
N GLU A 547 -3.98 -31.32 -4.23
CA GLU A 547 -5.42 -31.60 -4.45
C GLU A 547 -6.04 -30.71 -5.54
N GLU A 548 -5.50 -29.51 -5.76
CA GLU A 548 -5.99 -28.53 -6.74
C GLU A 548 -5.24 -28.59 -8.07
N LYS A 549 -3.99 -29.08 -8.09
CA LYS A 549 -3.15 -29.21 -9.29
C LYS A 549 -3.84 -29.98 -10.42
N LEU A 550 -4.56 -31.06 -10.08
CA LEU A 550 -5.30 -31.86 -11.04
C LEU A 550 -6.47 -31.10 -11.67
N GLY A 551 -7.17 -30.29 -10.87
CA GLY A 551 -8.29 -29.46 -11.31
C GLY A 551 -7.85 -28.36 -12.26
N CYS A 552 -6.76 -27.67 -11.91
CA CYS A 552 -6.15 -26.62 -12.73
C CYS A 552 -5.65 -27.17 -14.07
N THR A 553 -4.89 -28.26 -14.04
CA THR A 553 -4.31 -28.86 -15.25
C THR A 553 -5.37 -29.41 -16.20
N ARG A 554 -6.48 -29.95 -15.67
CA ARG A 554 -7.62 -30.39 -16.49
C ARG A 554 -8.19 -29.28 -17.36
N SER A 555 -8.19 -28.04 -16.85
CA SER A 555 -8.72 -26.89 -17.57
C SER A 555 -7.81 -26.41 -18.72
N LEU A 556 -6.54 -26.83 -18.73
CA LEU A 556 -5.54 -26.54 -19.78
C LEU A 556 -5.54 -27.58 -20.91
N LEU A 557 -6.18 -28.74 -20.71
CA LEU A 557 -6.34 -29.78 -21.72
C LEU A 557 -7.39 -29.35 -22.75
N ASN A 558 -7.01 -29.21 -24.03
CA ASN A 558 -7.94 -28.83 -25.09
C ASN A 558 -8.51 -30.07 -25.83
N ARG A 559 -9.74 -29.94 -26.35
CA ARG A 559 -10.50 -30.88 -27.22
C ARG A 559 -10.22 -32.38 -26.98
N GLU A 560 -9.26 -32.96 -27.70
CA GLU A 560 -8.98 -34.40 -27.69
C GLU A 560 -8.34 -34.88 -26.38
N ALA A 561 -7.43 -34.11 -25.80
CA ALA A 561 -6.80 -34.46 -24.52
C ALA A 561 -7.81 -34.38 -23.37
N HIS A 562 -8.73 -33.41 -23.44
CA HIS A 562 -9.85 -33.32 -22.51
C HIS A 562 -10.80 -34.53 -22.62
N ARG A 563 -11.14 -34.97 -23.84
CA ARG A 563 -11.96 -36.18 -24.07
C ARG A 563 -11.26 -37.46 -23.60
N TRP A 564 -9.96 -37.57 -23.86
CA TRP A 564 -9.15 -38.70 -23.39
C TRP A 564 -9.16 -38.76 -21.86
N TRP A 565 -8.87 -37.65 -21.18
CA TRP A 565 -8.85 -37.62 -19.71
C TRP A 565 -10.22 -37.95 -19.10
N ASN A 566 -11.31 -37.43 -19.68
CA ASN A 566 -12.67 -37.80 -19.26
C ASN A 566 -13.00 -39.28 -19.51
N THR A 567 -12.29 -39.97 -20.42
CA THR A 567 -12.44 -41.41 -20.65
C THR A 567 -11.63 -42.23 -19.64
N VAL A 568 -10.40 -41.81 -19.34
CA VAL A 568 -9.58 -42.39 -18.26
C VAL A 568 -10.29 -42.27 -16.92
N LYS A 569 -10.87 -41.10 -16.62
CA LYS A 569 -11.63 -40.86 -15.39
C LYS A 569 -12.84 -41.79 -15.25
N ARG A 570 -13.53 -42.11 -16.34
CA ARG A 570 -14.71 -43.01 -16.32
C ARG A 570 -14.37 -44.47 -16.02
N GLY A 571 -13.11 -44.88 -16.23
CA GLY A 571 -12.63 -46.22 -15.93
C GLY A 571 -11.83 -46.34 -14.62
N ALA A 572 -11.61 -45.24 -13.89
CA ALA A 572 -10.80 -45.21 -12.67
C ALA A 572 -11.66 -45.15 -11.40
N ILE A 573 -11.19 -45.78 -10.31
CA ILE A 573 -11.80 -45.70 -8.98
C ILE A 573 -11.54 -44.30 -8.41
N VAL A 574 -12.56 -43.65 -7.83
CA VAL A 574 -12.54 -42.22 -7.44
C VAL A 574 -11.39 -41.87 -6.50
N ASP A 575 -11.04 -42.77 -5.57
CA ASP A 575 -9.97 -42.56 -4.58
C ASP A 575 -8.54 -42.68 -5.14
N ARG A 576 -8.38 -43.02 -6.43
CA ARG A 576 -7.06 -43.09 -7.11
C ARG A 576 -6.80 -41.91 -8.07
N LEU A 577 -7.69 -40.92 -8.12
CA LEU A 577 -7.54 -39.76 -9.01
C LEU A 577 -6.66 -38.68 -8.36
N THR A 578 -5.36 -38.96 -8.21
CA THR A 578 -4.35 -38.01 -7.70
C THR A 578 -3.58 -37.33 -8.84
N TRP A 579 -2.82 -36.28 -8.50
CA TRP A 579 -1.89 -35.62 -9.43
C TRP A 579 -0.86 -36.61 -10.00
N GLU A 580 -0.30 -37.47 -9.16
CA GLU A 580 0.67 -38.49 -9.56
C GLU A 580 0.09 -39.49 -10.58
N TYR A 581 -1.15 -39.94 -10.37
CA TYR A 581 -1.83 -40.83 -11.31
C TYR A 581 -2.08 -40.15 -12.67
N PHE A 582 -2.41 -38.86 -12.66
CA PHE A 582 -2.51 -38.08 -13.90
C PHE A 582 -1.17 -38.02 -14.64
N LEU A 583 -0.07 -37.72 -13.94
CA LEU A 583 1.28 -37.67 -14.52
C LEU A 583 1.67 -39.01 -15.15
N GLU A 584 1.44 -40.12 -14.45
CA GLU A 584 1.77 -41.46 -14.94
C GLU A 584 1.05 -41.78 -16.26
N VAL A 585 -0.28 -41.59 -16.27
CA VAL A 585 -1.13 -41.92 -17.41
C VAL A 585 -0.91 -40.94 -18.57
N PHE A 586 -0.57 -39.69 -18.27
CA PHE A 586 -0.21 -38.68 -19.26
C PHE A 586 1.13 -38.99 -19.92
N LYS A 587 2.19 -39.25 -19.15
CA LYS A 587 3.52 -39.62 -19.67
C LYS A 587 3.41 -40.87 -20.55
N ARG A 588 2.69 -41.91 -20.09
CA ARG A 588 2.48 -43.13 -20.88
C ARG A 588 1.77 -42.88 -22.21
N LYS A 589 0.79 -41.97 -22.24
CA LYS A 589 -0.01 -41.70 -23.44
C LYS A 589 0.69 -40.79 -24.45
N PHE A 590 1.43 -39.79 -23.97
CA PHE A 590 1.94 -38.69 -24.80
C PHE A 590 3.46 -38.67 -24.99
N MET A 591 4.24 -39.33 -24.14
CA MET A 591 5.71 -39.42 -24.29
C MET A 591 6.14 -40.77 -24.89
N GLY A 592 5.35 -41.84 -24.69
CA GLY A 592 5.63 -43.19 -25.19
C GLY A 592 6.65 -43.96 -24.34
N GLU A 593 6.48 -45.28 -24.22
CA GLU A 593 7.32 -46.10 -23.32
C GLU A 593 8.81 -46.12 -23.74
N GLN A 594 9.12 -46.04 -25.03
CA GLN A 594 10.50 -46.02 -25.53
C GLN A 594 11.27 -44.73 -25.16
N TYR A 595 10.59 -43.57 -25.13
CA TYR A 595 11.20 -42.30 -24.74
C TYR A 595 11.43 -42.24 -23.23
N ILE A 596 10.46 -42.69 -22.44
CA ILE A 596 10.58 -42.77 -20.98
C ILE A 596 11.76 -43.67 -20.59
N GLU A 597 11.94 -44.81 -21.28
CA GLU A 597 13.07 -45.72 -21.04
C GLU A 597 14.41 -45.16 -21.55
N ALA A 598 14.39 -44.21 -22.48
CA ALA A 598 15.58 -43.46 -22.89
C ALA A 598 15.96 -42.41 -21.84
N CYS A 599 15.02 -41.59 -21.35
CA CYS A 599 15.26 -40.61 -20.29
C CYS A 599 15.69 -41.27 -18.97
N LYS A 600 15.13 -42.44 -18.63
CA LYS A 600 15.60 -43.22 -17.47
C LYS A 600 17.04 -43.67 -17.62
N ARG A 601 17.45 -44.16 -18.80
CA ARG A 601 18.85 -44.52 -19.07
C ARG A 601 19.76 -43.30 -18.98
N GLU A 602 19.34 -42.17 -19.57
CA GLU A 602 20.09 -40.92 -19.47
C GLU A 602 20.24 -40.44 -18.02
N PHE A 603 19.19 -40.53 -17.20
CA PHE A 603 19.25 -40.22 -15.78
C PHE A 603 20.19 -41.15 -15.00
N LEU A 604 20.15 -42.46 -15.28
CA LEU A 604 21.03 -43.44 -14.66
C LEU A 604 22.50 -43.24 -15.06
N ASP A 605 22.74 -42.76 -16.28
CA ASP A 605 24.06 -42.44 -16.82
C ASP A 605 24.60 -41.06 -16.36
N LEU A 606 23.80 -40.24 -15.66
CA LEU A 606 24.27 -38.96 -15.10
C LEU A 606 25.38 -39.19 -14.09
N VAL A 607 26.50 -38.49 -14.27
CA VAL A 607 27.67 -38.60 -13.39
C VAL A 607 27.71 -37.41 -12.43
N GLN A 608 27.72 -37.70 -11.13
CA GLN A 608 27.95 -36.69 -10.09
C GLN A 608 29.22 -37.05 -9.32
N GLY A 609 30.31 -36.32 -9.60
CA GLY A 609 31.64 -36.61 -9.07
C GLY A 609 32.35 -37.69 -9.88
N SER A 610 32.61 -38.86 -9.29
CA SER A 610 33.29 -40.01 -9.93
C SER A 610 32.39 -41.22 -10.18
N LEU A 611 31.10 -41.11 -9.87
CA LEU A 611 30.13 -42.21 -9.92
C LEU A 611 28.88 -41.78 -10.69
N SER A 612 28.30 -42.70 -11.46
CA SER A 612 26.99 -42.52 -12.09
C SER A 612 25.86 -42.67 -11.06
N VAL A 613 24.67 -42.18 -11.38
CA VAL A 613 23.47 -42.41 -10.56
C VAL A 613 23.21 -43.92 -10.40
N ALA A 614 23.47 -44.74 -11.43
CA ALA A 614 23.39 -46.20 -11.33
C ALA A 614 24.40 -46.81 -10.33
N ASP A 615 25.61 -46.26 -10.25
CA ASP A 615 26.62 -46.69 -9.28
C ASP A 615 26.22 -46.32 -7.84
N TYR A 616 25.62 -45.15 -7.66
CA TYR A 616 25.08 -44.73 -6.36
C TYR A 616 23.91 -45.61 -5.93
N GLU A 617 22.99 -45.95 -6.83
CA GLU A 617 21.88 -46.87 -6.56
C GLU A 617 22.40 -48.25 -6.13
N SER A 618 23.38 -48.80 -6.86
CA SER A 618 23.97 -50.10 -6.53
C SER A 618 24.66 -50.10 -5.16
N LYS A 619 25.34 -49.02 -4.80
CA LYS A 619 25.94 -48.86 -3.46
C LYS A 619 24.89 -48.71 -2.38
N PHE A 620 23.79 -48.02 -2.66
CA PHE A 620 22.69 -47.83 -1.71
C PHE A 620 21.98 -49.16 -1.41
N VAL A 621 21.74 -49.98 -2.45
CA VAL A 621 21.16 -51.32 -2.30
C VAL A 621 22.10 -52.30 -1.57
N GLN A 622 23.42 -52.13 -1.68
CA GLN A 622 24.38 -52.91 -0.88
C GLN A 622 24.45 -52.49 0.60
N LEU A 623 23.94 -51.31 0.94
CA LEU A 623 23.92 -50.78 2.30
C LEU A 623 22.58 -51.07 3.03
N SER A 624 21.54 -51.45 2.28
CA SER A 624 20.24 -51.94 2.78
C SER A 624 20.21 -53.46 2.87
#